data_AF-A0AAU4N4U9-F1
#
_entry.id   AF-A0AAU4N4U9-F1
#
_cell.length_a   1.000
_cell.length_b   1.000
_cell.length_c   1.000
_cell.angle_alpha   90.00
_cell.angle_beta   90.00
_cell.angle_gamma   90.00
#
_symmetry.space_group_name_H-M   'P 1'
#
loop_
_entity.id
_entity.type
_entity.pdbx_description
1 polymer ?
#
loop_
_entity_poly.entity_id
_entity_poly.type
_entity_poly.pdbx_seq_one_letter_code
_entity_poly.pdbx_strand_id
1 'polypeptide(L)'
;MQWSTLVATAVGAVLGVLATLVADHVRWRRDRSERDRDALRSAFTEYLTTLSAAKDAFSRVDPSPEDVGKGHVAIGEHGVYAAQQQLELVAQWTLIEKAGRATLSVLDFHDAVVAGHSTNSREYVDAWRAARQTRAALIEEMRKALERT
;
A
#
# COMPACT_ATOMS: atom_id res chain seq x y z
N MET A 1 11.09 -43.24 -48.78
CA MET A 1 11.42 -43.42 -47.34
C MET A 1 12.25 -42.28 -46.73
N GLN A 2 12.94 -41.42 -47.51
CA GLN A 2 13.75 -40.32 -46.97
C GLN A 2 12.93 -39.05 -46.61
N TRP A 3 11.82 -38.81 -47.32
CA TRP A 3 11.00 -37.62 -47.11
C TRP A 3 10.25 -37.62 -45.78
N SER A 4 9.75 -38.77 -45.33
CA SER A 4 9.07 -38.92 -44.03
C SER A 4 9.96 -38.56 -42.85
N THR A 5 11.25 -38.90 -42.91
CA THR A 5 12.22 -38.58 -41.85
C THR A 5 12.50 -37.08 -41.79
N LEU A 6 12.69 -36.43 -42.95
CA LEU A 6 12.88 -34.98 -43.02
C LEU A 6 11.66 -34.21 -42.48
N VAL A 7 10.45 -34.68 -42.80
CA VAL A 7 9.21 -34.09 -42.28
C VAL A 7 9.10 -34.27 -40.77
N ALA A 8 9.43 -35.47 -40.24
CA ALA A 8 9.39 -35.73 -38.80
C ALA A 8 10.37 -34.84 -38.02
N THR A 9 11.60 -34.64 -38.52
CA THR A 9 12.58 -33.76 -37.88
C THR A 9 12.18 -32.29 -37.94
N ALA A 10 11.63 -31.84 -39.08
CA ALA A 10 11.13 -30.48 -39.22
C ALA A 10 9.96 -30.20 -38.26
N VAL A 11 9.02 -31.13 -38.14
CA VAL A 11 7.90 -31.03 -37.20
C VAL A 11 8.40 -31.03 -35.75
N GLY A 12 9.34 -31.91 -35.40
CA GLY A 12 9.95 -31.96 -34.07
C GLY A 12 10.68 -30.66 -33.71
N ALA A 13 11.40 -30.07 -34.66
CA ALA A 13 12.09 -28.79 -34.48
C ALA A 13 11.10 -27.64 -34.26
N VAL A 14 10.03 -27.56 -35.08
CA VAL A 14 8.98 -26.53 -34.93
C VAL A 14 8.26 -26.68 -33.58
N LEU A 15 7.92 -27.90 -33.18
CA LEU A 15 7.29 -28.16 -31.89
C LEU A 15 8.20 -27.79 -30.72
N GLY A 16 9.51 -28.08 -30.81
CA GLY A 16 10.49 -27.69 -29.80
C GLY A 16 10.62 -26.16 -29.65
N VAL A 17 10.63 -25.42 -30.75
CA VAL A 17 10.66 -23.95 -30.75
C VAL A 17 9.37 -23.36 -30.16
N LEU A 18 8.20 -23.89 -30.55
CA LEU A 18 6.91 -23.45 -30.00
C LEU A 18 6.79 -23.73 -28.50
N ALA A 19 7.23 -24.90 -28.03
CA ALA A 19 7.24 -25.24 -26.61
C ALA A 19 8.15 -24.28 -25.82
N THR A 20 9.29 -23.90 -26.39
CA THR A 20 10.23 -22.94 -25.77
C THR A 20 9.63 -21.54 -25.68
N LEU A 21 9.00 -21.05 -26.75
CA LEU A 21 8.35 -19.74 -26.77
C LEU A 21 7.17 -19.65 -25.80
N VAL A 22 6.37 -20.72 -25.66
CA VAL A 22 5.28 -20.77 -24.67
C VAL A 22 5.84 -20.79 -23.25
N ALA A 23 6.88 -21.58 -22.99
CA ALA A 23 7.53 -21.60 -21.68
C ALA A 23 8.13 -20.24 -21.31
N ASP A 24 8.75 -19.56 -22.27
CA ASP A 24 9.35 -18.23 -22.08
C ASP A 24 8.27 -17.16 -21.87
N HIS A 25 7.15 -17.25 -22.60
CA HIS A 25 6.00 -16.37 -22.41
C HIS A 25 5.35 -16.54 -21.04
N VAL A 26 5.18 -17.79 -20.58
CA VAL A 26 4.65 -18.09 -19.24
C VAL A 26 5.60 -17.58 -18.15
N ARG A 27 6.92 -17.78 -18.32
CA ARG A 27 7.93 -17.26 -17.40
C ARG A 27 7.90 -15.73 -17.36
N TRP A 28 7.88 -15.06 -18.51
CA TRP A 28 7.83 -13.59 -18.57
C TRP A 28 6.54 -13.02 -17.95
N ARG A 29 5.40 -13.68 -18.17
CA ARG A 29 4.13 -13.31 -17.53
C ARG A 29 4.20 -13.47 -16.01
N ARG A 30 4.80 -14.57 -15.54
CA ARG A 30 5.00 -14.82 -14.11
C ARG A 30 5.93 -13.78 -13.47
N ASP A 31 7.07 -13.51 -14.10
CA ASP A 31 8.04 -12.53 -13.60
C ASP A 31 7.48 -11.10 -13.58
N ARG A 32 6.56 -10.76 -14.49
CA ARG A 32 5.83 -9.48 -14.41
C ARG A 32 4.83 -9.47 -13.26
N SER A 33 4.06 -10.53 -13.09
CA SER A 33 3.10 -10.65 -11.99
C SER A 33 3.77 -10.58 -10.61
N GLU A 34 4.93 -11.23 -10.45
CA GLU A 34 5.71 -11.20 -9.21
C GLU A 34 6.25 -9.79 -8.94
N ARG A 35 6.78 -9.09 -9.96
CA ARG A 35 7.25 -7.71 -9.83
C ARG A 35 6.13 -6.71 -9.50
N ASP A 36 4.96 -6.84 -10.13
CA ASP A 36 3.82 -5.98 -9.84
C ASP A 36 3.34 -6.18 -8.39
N ARG A 37 3.35 -7.43 -7.91
CA ARG A 37 3.01 -7.78 -6.52
C ARG A 37 4.02 -7.20 -5.52
N ASP A 38 5.31 -7.24 -5.83
CA ASP A 38 6.35 -6.68 -4.98
C ASP A 38 6.34 -5.14 -4.96
N ALA A 39 6.03 -4.50 -6.09
CA ALA A 39 5.81 -3.06 -6.16
C ALA A 39 4.60 -2.64 -5.28
N LEU A 40 3.49 -3.38 -5.38
CA LEU A 40 2.31 -3.13 -4.56
C LEU A 40 2.59 -3.31 -3.06
N ARG A 41 3.27 -4.41 -2.68
CA ARG A 41 3.66 -4.66 -1.29
C ARG A 41 4.60 -3.57 -0.75
N SER A 42 5.53 -3.10 -1.57
CA SER A 42 6.45 -2.01 -1.22
C SER A 42 5.68 -0.72 -0.93
N ALA A 43 4.78 -0.31 -1.83
CA ALA A 43 3.94 0.87 -1.64
C ALA A 43 3.06 0.78 -0.38
N PHE A 44 2.48 -0.39 -0.10
CA PHE A 44 1.70 -0.61 1.13
C PHE A 44 2.55 -0.43 2.39
N THR A 45 3.76 -1.00 2.37
CA THR A 45 4.68 -0.94 3.51
C THR A 45 5.18 0.47 3.74
N GLU A 46 5.54 1.18 2.67
CA GLU A 46 6.00 2.58 2.71
C GLU A 46 4.93 3.49 3.31
N TYR A 47 3.69 3.41 2.80
CA TYR A 47 2.58 4.21 3.34
C TYR A 47 2.27 3.89 4.81
N LEU A 48 2.20 2.61 5.19
CA LEU A 48 1.91 2.26 6.59
C LEU A 48 3.04 2.69 7.53
N THR A 49 4.29 2.67 7.07
CA THR A 49 5.45 3.06 7.87
C THR A 49 5.47 4.57 8.10
N THR A 50 5.31 5.36 7.04
CA THR A 50 5.27 6.84 7.13
C THR A 50 4.08 7.31 7.96
N LEU A 51 2.89 6.75 7.75
CA LEU A 51 1.71 7.09 8.55
C LEU A 51 1.88 6.72 10.03
N SER A 52 2.48 5.57 10.32
CA SER A 52 2.73 5.15 11.71
C SER A 52 3.78 6.03 12.38
N ALA A 53 4.81 6.45 11.64
CA ALA A 53 5.83 7.39 12.12
C ALA A 53 5.22 8.76 12.45
N ALA A 54 4.37 9.30 11.58
CA ALA A 54 3.66 10.56 11.84
C ALA A 54 2.79 10.46 13.10
N LYS A 55 1.96 9.41 13.21
CA LYS A 55 1.10 9.19 14.39
C LYS A 55 1.91 9.00 15.69
N ASP A 56 3.10 8.41 15.61
CA ASP A 56 3.97 8.27 16.77
C ASP A 56 4.60 9.61 17.17
N ALA A 57 5.07 10.39 16.19
CA ALA A 57 5.57 11.75 16.43
C ALA A 57 4.49 12.62 17.08
N PHE A 58 3.27 12.63 16.54
CA PHE A 58 2.15 13.39 17.08
C PHE A 58 1.80 13.02 18.52
N SER A 59 1.94 11.75 18.90
CA SER A 59 1.66 11.33 20.27
C SER A 59 2.63 11.88 21.32
N ARG A 60 3.75 12.48 20.88
CA ARG A 60 4.81 13.04 21.73
C ARG A 60 4.89 14.57 21.66
N VAL A 61 4.02 15.20 20.87
CA VAL A 61 3.98 16.66 20.73
C VAL A 61 3.41 17.28 22.00
N ASP A 62 4.01 18.38 22.45
CA ASP A 62 3.49 19.15 23.58
C ASP A 62 2.17 19.84 23.20
N PRO A 63 1.21 19.95 24.14
CA PRO A 63 -0.02 20.70 23.91
C PRO A 63 0.24 22.12 23.40
N SER A 64 -0.37 22.45 22.26
CA SER A 64 -0.30 23.73 21.57
C SER A 64 -1.64 24.00 20.89
N PRO A 65 -2.63 24.59 21.59
CA PRO A 65 -3.96 24.80 21.04
C PRO A 65 -3.98 25.67 19.77
N GLU A 66 -2.98 26.54 19.58
CA GLU A 66 -2.81 27.30 18.34
C GLU A 66 -2.48 26.45 17.10
N ASP A 67 -2.07 25.19 17.27
CA ASP A 67 -1.70 24.27 16.18
C ASP A 67 -2.82 23.29 15.80
N VAL A 68 -3.98 23.37 16.45
CA VAL A 68 -5.19 22.64 16.04
C VAL A 68 -5.53 22.99 14.58
N GLY A 69 -5.74 21.97 13.75
CA GLY A 69 -6.03 22.10 12.32
C GLY A 69 -4.79 22.28 11.45
N LYS A 70 -3.59 22.42 12.03
CA LYS A 70 -2.32 22.50 11.29
C LYS A 70 -1.65 21.14 11.08
N GLY A 71 -2.27 20.05 11.53
CA GLY A 71 -1.72 18.70 11.39
C GLY A 71 -1.38 18.31 9.95
N HIS A 72 -2.04 18.91 8.95
CA HIS A 72 -1.76 18.65 7.53
C HIS A 72 -0.32 19.03 7.14
N VAL A 73 0.26 20.06 7.78
CA VAL A 73 1.64 20.47 7.50
C VAL A 73 2.58 19.42 8.06
N ALA A 74 2.39 19.08 9.34
CA ALA A 74 3.22 18.12 10.05
C ALA A 74 3.14 16.70 9.44
N ILE A 75 1.96 16.25 8.98
CA ILE A 75 1.81 14.93 8.35
C ILE A 75 2.53 14.90 6.98
N GLY A 76 2.58 16.04 6.29
CA GLY A 76 3.29 16.21 5.03
C GLY A 76 4.81 16.13 5.21
N GLU A 77 5.35 16.73 6.29
CA GLU A 77 6.77 16.66 6.64
C GLU A 77 7.25 15.23 6.92
N HIS A 78 6.35 14.36 7.41
CA HIS A 78 6.60 12.93 7.58
C HIS A 78 6.48 12.12 6.27
N GLY A 79 6.26 12.77 5.13
CA GLY A 79 6.21 12.13 3.82
C GLY A 79 4.94 11.32 3.54
N VAL A 80 3.90 11.44 4.37
CA VAL A 80 2.67 10.65 4.25
C VAL A 80 1.95 10.93 2.92
N TYR A 81 1.93 12.18 2.46
CA TYR A 81 1.32 12.51 1.17
C TYR A 81 2.09 11.93 -0.03
N ALA A 82 3.42 11.93 0.02
CA ALA A 82 4.23 11.31 -1.03
C ALA A 82 3.97 9.80 -1.11
N ALA A 83 3.93 9.13 0.04
CA ALA A 83 3.58 7.71 0.11
C ALA A 83 2.13 7.43 -0.34
N GLN A 84 1.20 8.33 -0.07
CA GLN A 84 -0.19 8.23 -0.55
C GLN A 84 -0.27 8.37 -2.08
N GLN A 85 0.48 9.29 -2.68
CA GLN A 85 0.54 9.45 -4.13
C GLN A 85 1.10 8.20 -4.82
N GLN A 86 2.15 7.59 -4.26
CA GLN A 86 2.65 6.30 -4.78
C GLN A 86 1.59 5.21 -4.68
N LEU A 87 0.84 5.17 -3.58
CA LEU A 87 -0.24 4.22 -3.37
C LEU A 87 -1.36 4.41 -4.41
N GLU A 88 -1.72 5.65 -4.75
CA GLU A 88 -2.72 5.98 -5.76
C GLU A 88 -2.35 5.48 -7.17
N LEU A 89 -1.06 5.33 -7.48
CA LEU A 89 -0.59 4.81 -8.77
C LEU A 89 -0.79 3.30 -8.92
N VAL A 90 -0.80 2.55 -7.81
CA VAL A 90 -0.74 1.08 -7.83
C VAL A 90 -1.97 0.41 -7.21
N ALA A 91 -2.74 1.13 -6.40
CA ALA A 91 -3.84 0.57 -5.63
C ALA A 91 -5.22 0.78 -6.27
N GLN A 92 -6.16 -0.09 -5.89
CA GLN A 92 -7.56 0.05 -6.26
C GLN A 92 -8.24 1.18 -5.47
N TRP A 93 -9.27 1.79 -6.05
CA TRP A 93 -10.01 2.92 -5.46
C TRP A 93 -10.50 2.67 -4.02
N THR A 94 -11.01 1.47 -3.73
CA THR A 94 -11.49 1.10 -2.38
C THR A 94 -10.40 1.17 -1.31
N LEU A 95 -9.15 0.89 -1.70
CA LEU A 95 -7.99 0.97 -0.83
C LEU A 95 -7.55 2.43 -0.63
N ILE A 96 -7.58 3.23 -1.71
CA ILE A 96 -7.28 4.67 -1.67
C ILE A 96 -8.25 5.38 -0.69
N GLU A 97 -9.54 5.07 -0.75
CA GLU A 97 -10.52 5.64 0.21
C GLU A 97 -10.24 5.27 1.67
N LYS A 98 -9.72 4.06 1.92
CA LYS A 98 -9.35 3.60 3.26
C LYS A 98 -8.06 4.26 3.74
N ALA A 99 -7.10 4.48 2.83
CA ALA A 99 -5.88 5.23 3.10
C ALA A 99 -6.23 6.68 3.46
N GLY A 100 -7.05 7.37 2.66
CA GLY A 100 -7.50 8.72 2.98
C GLY A 100 -8.18 8.82 4.34
N ARG A 101 -9.05 7.86 4.69
CA ARG A 101 -9.67 7.78 6.02
C ARG A 101 -8.66 7.57 7.14
N ALA A 102 -7.63 6.75 6.91
CA ALA A 102 -6.55 6.54 7.88
C ALA A 102 -5.74 7.82 8.09
N THR A 103 -5.36 8.51 7.00
CA THR A 103 -4.68 9.82 7.06
C THR A 103 -5.50 10.83 7.86
N LEU A 104 -6.79 11.00 7.54
CA LEU A 104 -7.67 11.94 8.26
C LEU A 104 -7.78 11.61 9.74
N SER A 105 -7.95 10.33 10.11
CA SER A 105 -8.02 9.96 11.53
C SER A 105 -6.72 10.19 12.30
N VAL A 106 -5.56 10.22 11.63
CA VAL A 106 -4.28 10.59 12.24
C VAL A 106 -4.18 12.11 12.42
N LEU A 107 -4.78 12.90 11.53
CA LEU A 107 -4.94 14.35 11.69
C LEU A 107 -5.89 14.70 12.83
N ASP A 108 -7.04 14.01 12.94
CA ASP A 108 -7.95 14.18 14.08
C ASP A 108 -7.25 13.83 15.40
N PHE A 109 -6.40 12.80 15.39
CA PHE A 109 -5.57 12.45 16.54
C PHE A 109 -4.53 13.52 16.89
N HIS A 110 -3.85 14.10 15.89
CA HIS A 110 -2.97 15.24 16.08
C HIS A 110 -3.69 16.38 16.77
N ASP A 111 -4.85 16.78 16.23
CA ASP A 111 -5.66 17.88 16.74
C ASP A 111 -6.09 17.64 18.19
N ALA A 112 -6.44 16.39 18.54
CA ALA A 112 -6.76 16.03 19.91
C ALA A 112 -5.54 16.17 20.85
N VAL A 113 -4.35 15.80 20.41
CA VAL A 113 -3.11 15.92 21.21
C VAL A 113 -2.74 17.38 21.43
N VAL A 114 -2.68 18.18 20.36
CA VAL A 114 -2.24 19.58 20.45
C VAL A 114 -3.28 20.46 21.15
N ALA A 115 -4.57 20.10 21.12
CA ALA A 115 -5.59 20.72 21.97
C ALA A 115 -5.36 20.50 23.48
N GLY A 116 -4.42 19.63 23.87
CA GLY A 116 -4.07 19.36 25.26
C GLY A 116 -5.03 18.43 25.98
N HIS A 117 -5.81 17.63 25.24
CA HIS A 117 -6.66 16.62 25.83
C HIS A 117 -5.82 15.56 26.56
N SER A 118 -6.17 15.26 27.81
CA SER A 118 -5.49 14.22 28.57
C SER A 118 -5.71 12.85 27.94
N THR A 119 -4.80 11.90 28.19
CA THR A 119 -4.90 10.52 27.66
C THR A 119 -6.16 9.76 28.08
N ASN A 120 -6.83 10.22 29.14
CA ASN A 120 -8.10 9.67 29.64
C ASN A 120 -9.32 10.48 29.18
N SER A 121 -9.13 11.60 28.47
CA SER A 121 -10.24 12.37 27.94
C SER A 121 -10.95 11.56 26.85
N ARG A 122 -12.25 11.81 26.72
CA ARG A 122 -13.06 11.13 25.71
C ARG A 122 -12.57 11.48 24.30
N GLU A 123 -12.21 12.73 24.08
CA GLU A 123 -11.71 13.26 22.80
C GLU A 123 -10.43 12.55 22.37
N TYR A 124 -9.45 12.43 23.28
CA TYR A 124 -8.21 11.70 23.01
C TYR A 124 -8.48 10.22 22.72
N VAL A 125 -9.26 9.55 23.57
CA VAL A 125 -9.55 8.12 23.45
C VAL A 125 -10.32 7.80 22.18
N ASP A 126 -11.31 8.63 21.82
CA ASP A 126 -12.10 8.45 20.61
C ASP A 126 -11.25 8.68 19.35
N ALA A 127 -10.40 9.72 19.32
CA ALA A 127 -9.48 9.97 18.21
C ALA A 127 -8.43 8.84 18.06
N TRP A 128 -7.84 8.39 19.17
CA TRP A 128 -6.90 7.26 19.18
C TRP A 128 -7.56 5.97 18.68
N ARG A 129 -8.80 5.70 19.11
CA ARG A 129 -9.57 4.53 18.68
C ARG A 129 -9.90 4.62 17.20
N ALA A 130 -10.33 5.78 16.71
CA ALA A 130 -10.63 6.02 15.31
C ALA A 130 -9.40 5.76 14.44
N ALA A 131 -8.23 6.32 14.80
CA ALA A 131 -6.96 6.08 14.10
C ALA A 131 -6.56 4.60 14.07
N ARG A 132 -6.83 3.86 15.15
CA ARG A 132 -6.57 2.42 15.19
C ARG A 132 -7.54 1.63 14.30
N GLN A 133 -8.83 1.99 14.30
CA GLN A 133 -9.86 1.30 13.52
C GLN A 133 -9.68 1.51 12.00
N THR A 134 -9.43 2.75 11.57
CA THR A 134 -9.19 3.08 10.16
C THR A 134 -7.93 2.38 9.65
N ARG A 135 -6.84 2.36 10.43
CA ARG A 135 -5.62 1.60 10.11
C ARG A 135 -5.88 0.10 9.99
N ALA A 136 -6.67 -0.49 10.90
CA ALA A 136 -7.02 -1.90 10.82
C ALA A 136 -7.84 -2.22 9.56
N ALA A 137 -8.83 -1.37 9.23
CA ALA A 137 -9.63 -1.51 8.02
C ALA A 137 -8.78 -1.36 6.74
N LEU A 138 -7.80 -0.47 6.74
CA LEU A 138 -6.85 -0.34 5.64
C LEU A 138 -5.99 -1.59 5.46
N ILE A 139 -5.41 -2.11 6.54
CA ILE A 139 -4.59 -3.34 6.50
C ILE A 139 -5.41 -4.53 6.00
N GLU A 140 -6.68 -4.61 6.39
CA GLU A 140 -7.58 -5.64 5.90
C GLU A 140 -7.78 -5.55 4.38
N GLU A 141 -8.02 -4.36 3.84
CA GLU A 141 -8.13 -4.18 2.38
C GLU A 141 -6.81 -4.41 1.66
N MET A 142 -5.66 -4.03 2.24
CA MET A 142 -4.33 -4.35 1.71
C MET A 142 -4.10 -5.86 1.64
N ARG A 143 -4.54 -6.63 2.66
CA ARG A 143 -4.43 -8.09 2.66
C ARG A 143 -5.26 -8.71 1.55
N LYS A 144 -6.53 -8.29 1.41
CA LYS A 144 -7.41 -8.74 0.32
C LYS A 144 -6.85 -8.39 -1.05
N ALA A 145 -6.23 -7.22 -1.20
CA ALA A 145 -5.60 -6.81 -2.45
C ALA A 145 -4.42 -7.76 -2.81
N LEU A 146 -3.59 -8.14 -1.83
CA LEU A 146 -2.49 -9.08 -2.05
C LEU A 146 -2.96 -10.53 -2.31
N GLU A 147 -4.14 -10.92 -1.84
CA GLU A 147 -4.72 -12.25 -2.10
C GLU A 147 -5.33 -12.38 -3.51
N ARG A 148 -5.71 -11.26 -4.14
CA ARG A 148 -6.38 -11.23 -5.45
C ARG A 148 -5.42 -11.18 -6.65
N THR A 149 -4.14 -10.89 -6.42
CA THR A 149 -3.10 -10.73 -7.46
C THR A 149 -2.24 -11.99 -7.60
#